data_AF-A0A397SXG4-F1
#
_entry.id   AF-A0A397SXG4-F1
#
_cell.length_a   1.000
_cell.length_b   1.000
_cell.length_c   1.000
_cell.angle_alpha   90.00
_cell.angle_beta   90.00
_cell.angle_gamma   90.00
#
_symmetry.space_group_name_H-M   'P 1'
#
loop_
_entity.id
_entity.type
_entity.pdbx_description
1 polymer ?
#
loop_
_entity_poly.entity_id
_entity_poly.type
_entity_poly.pdbx_seq_one_letter_code
_entity_poly.pdbx_strand_id
1 'polypeptide(L)'
;MLFPFHWIFYLGASALTWTTIQALLRPSHDIVKRELGHFEGRYINILNYKLHNETVKLIGYKKIKIPLEEIDAFEDHYFTNYAELQKFDSHFYDQASMELRIYFPVAGALIEGQGSMIEANELGEFEIEDVDGDYVVFGRKQTDHVHDVHGNIIKDGVIYLAVKAHPTHQISKVFVYDF
;
A
#
# COMPACT_ATOMS: atom_id res chain seq x y z
N MET A 1 26.15 47.36 60.90
CA MET A 1 27.05 46.61 60.00
C MET A 1 26.22 45.57 59.28
N LEU A 2 26.03 45.79 57.98
CA LEU A 2 25.20 44.98 57.09
C LEU A 2 25.99 43.77 56.57
N PHE A 3 25.42 42.58 56.61
CA PHE A 3 25.87 41.44 55.80
C PHE A 3 24.87 41.24 54.65
N PRO A 4 25.32 41.27 53.38
CA PRO A 4 24.42 41.20 52.24
C PRO A 4 24.03 39.75 51.89
N PHE A 5 22.75 39.57 51.62
CA PHE A 5 22.20 38.41 50.91
C PHE A 5 22.82 38.34 49.50
N HIS A 6 23.35 37.19 49.11
CA HIS A 6 23.70 36.90 47.72
C HIS A 6 22.61 36.02 47.12
N TRP A 7 21.71 36.65 46.36
CA TRP A 7 20.84 35.97 45.41
C TRP A 7 21.63 35.67 44.15
N ILE A 8 21.87 34.39 43.87
CA ILE A 8 22.40 33.96 42.58
C ILE A 8 21.20 33.77 41.66
N PHE A 9 20.99 34.74 40.76
CA PHE A 9 20.13 34.57 39.60
C PHE A 9 20.76 33.53 38.67
N TYR A 10 20.20 32.32 38.61
CA TYR A 10 20.45 31.39 37.52
C TYR A 10 19.61 31.82 36.32
N LEU A 11 20.21 32.60 35.44
CA LEU A 11 19.74 32.87 34.08
C LEU A 11 20.72 32.16 33.15
N GLY A 12 20.39 30.91 32.82
CA GLY A 12 21.24 30.04 32.00
C GLY A 12 20.43 29.38 30.90
N ALA A 13 20.32 30.10 29.79
CA ALA A 13 19.99 29.68 28.42
C ALA A 13 19.16 28.39 28.27
N SER A 14 17.87 28.56 27.97
CA SER A 14 17.12 27.57 27.20
C SER A 14 17.87 27.34 25.88
N ALA A 15 18.61 26.25 25.80
CA ALA A 15 19.13 25.75 24.54
C ALA A 15 17.92 25.38 23.69
N LEU A 16 17.54 26.30 22.79
CA LEU A 16 16.73 25.97 21.63
C LEU A 16 17.49 24.87 20.90
N THR A 17 17.09 23.62 21.10
CA THR A 17 17.48 22.53 20.22
C THR A 17 16.85 22.85 18.88
N TRP A 18 17.56 23.61 18.05
CA TRP A 18 17.33 23.61 16.62
C TRP A 18 17.54 22.17 16.18
N THR A 19 16.45 21.40 16.07
CA THR A 19 16.45 20.25 15.20
C THR A 19 16.83 20.81 13.84
N THR A 20 18.03 20.48 13.39
CA THR A 20 18.41 20.67 12.00
C THR A 20 17.38 19.93 11.18
N ILE A 21 16.39 20.65 10.67
CA ILE A 21 15.50 20.21 9.60
C ILE A 21 16.43 19.97 8.41
N GLN A 22 17.04 18.79 8.37
CA GLN A 22 17.54 18.25 7.13
C GLN A 22 16.27 17.97 6.34
N ALA A 23 15.92 18.88 5.43
CA ALA A 23 14.97 18.56 4.38
C ALA A 23 15.48 17.27 3.74
N LEU A 24 14.84 16.15 4.09
CA LEU A 24 15.24 14.83 3.63
C LEU A 24 15.19 14.91 2.11
N LEU A 25 16.35 14.84 1.45
CA LEU A 25 16.40 15.00 0.00
C LEU A 25 15.59 13.86 -0.61
N ARG A 26 14.43 14.19 -1.18
CA ARG A 26 13.51 13.16 -1.70
C ARG A 26 14.23 12.34 -2.78
N PRO A 27 14.14 11.00 -2.75
CA PRO A 27 14.70 10.16 -3.79
C PRO A 27 14.04 10.49 -5.13
N SER A 28 14.75 10.25 -6.22
CA SER A 28 14.16 10.40 -7.55
C SER A 28 13.11 9.31 -7.80
N HIS A 29 12.16 9.61 -8.68
CA HIS A 29 11.13 8.66 -9.09
C HIS A 29 11.72 7.35 -9.64
N ASP A 30 12.87 7.40 -10.32
CA ASP A 30 13.54 6.21 -10.84
C ASP A 30 14.10 5.30 -9.74
N ILE A 31 14.60 5.88 -8.64
CA ILE A 31 15.07 5.12 -7.49
C ILE A 31 13.89 4.41 -6.83
N VAL A 32 12.82 5.16 -6.54
CA VAL A 32 11.63 4.60 -5.89
C VAL A 32 10.95 3.55 -6.77
N LYS A 33 10.92 3.74 -8.10
CA LYS A 33 10.39 2.74 -9.04
C LYS A 33 11.17 1.41 -8.99
N ARG A 34 12.49 1.46 -8.82
CA ARG A 34 13.31 0.24 -8.67
C ARG A 34 13.02 -0.45 -7.34
N GLU A 35 12.95 0.31 -6.26
CA GLU A 35 12.62 -0.20 -4.92
C GLU A 35 11.22 -0.82 -4.87
N LEU A 36 10.25 -0.17 -5.53
CA LEU A 36 8.89 -0.67 -5.70
C LEU A 36 8.88 -2.04 -6.38
N GLY A 37 9.59 -2.20 -7.50
CA GLY A 37 9.66 -3.49 -8.19
C GLY A 37 10.28 -4.60 -7.33
N HIS A 38 11.29 -4.27 -6.51
CA HIS A 38 11.86 -5.21 -5.54
C HIS A 38 10.87 -5.55 -4.43
N PHE A 39 10.15 -4.56 -3.92
CA PHE A 39 9.10 -4.76 -2.92
C PHE A 39 7.99 -5.66 -3.46
N GLU A 40 7.43 -5.36 -4.64
CA GLU A 40 6.34 -6.14 -5.24
C GLU A 40 6.77 -7.59 -5.48
N GLY A 41 8.00 -7.80 -5.97
CA GLY A 41 8.57 -9.14 -6.11
C GLY A 41 8.66 -9.89 -4.77
N ARG A 42 9.06 -9.23 -3.67
CA ARG A 42 9.07 -9.87 -2.34
C ARG A 42 7.65 -10.16 -1.85
N TYR A 43 6.74 -9.20 -1.98
CA TYR A 43 5.34 -9.32 -1.56
C TYR A 43 4.65 -10.51 -2.23
N ILE A 44 4.83 -10.67 -3.54
CA ILE A 44 4.31 -11.82 -4.28
C ILE A 44 4.86 -13.14 -3.71
N ASN A 45 6.15 -13.19 -3.41
CA ASN A 45 6.81 -14.43 -2.96
C ASN A 45 6.46 -14.85 -1.53
N ILE A 46 5.96 -13.95 -0.68
CA ILE A 46 5.53 -14.30 0.68
C ILE A 46 4.09 -14.80 0.74
N LEU A 47 3.29 -14.56 -0.30
CA LEU A 47 1.94 -15.07 -0.37
C LEU A 47 1.98 -16.58 -0.56
N ASN A 48 1.37 -17.31 0.38
CA ASN A 48 1.33 -18.77 0.35
C ASN A 48 0.24 -19.27 -0.60
N TYR A 49 0.43 -19.00 -1.88
CA TYR A 49 -0.42 -19.40 -3.00
C TYR A 49 -0.78 -20.88 -2.95
N LYS A 50 -2.04 -21.20 -3.20
CA LYS A 50 -2.57 -22.57 -3.16
C LYS A 50 -2.46 -23.25 -4.51
N LEU A 51 -2.53 -22.49 -5.59
CA LEU A 51 -2.44 -23.01 -6.94
C LEU A 51 -0.98 -23.08 -7.41
N HIS A 52 -0.75 -23.85 -8.48
CA HIS A 52 0.57 -23.96 -9.08
C HIS A 52 1.10 -22.61 -9.58
N ASN A 53 2.42 -22.46 -9.65
CA ASN A 53 3.07 -21.22 -10.12
C ASN A 53 2.65 -20.81 -11.54
N GLU A 54 2.15 -21.76 -12.33
CA GLU A 54 1.69 -21.55 -13.70
C GLU A 54 0.30 -20.91 -13.80
N THR A 55 -0.41 -20.75 -12.69
CA THR A 55 -1.72 -20.08 -12.64
C THR A 55 -1.59 -18.56 -12.53
N VAL A 56 -2.62 -17.87 -13.01
CA VAL A 56 -2.76 -16.42 -12.88
C VAL A 56 -3.05 -16.03 -11.43
N LYS A 57 -2.38 -14.96 -10.98
CA LYS A 57 -2.51 -14.38 -9.63
C LYS A 57 -2.85 -12.90 -9.73
N LEU A 58 -3.63 -12.41 -8.80
CA LEU A 58 -4.10 -11.02 -8.76
C LEU A 58 -3.69 -10.39 -7.44
N ILE A 59 -2.91 -9.32 -7.50
CA ILE A 59 -2.62 -8.48 -6.34
C ILE A 59 -3.10 -7.06 -6.60
N GLY A 60 -3.65 -6.45 -5.57
CA GLY A 60 -4.13 -5.08 -5.60
C GLY A 60 -3.32 -4.25 -4.63
N TYR A 61 -3.34 -2.94 -4.85
CA TYR A 61 -2.91 -2.01 -3.82
C TYR A 61 -3.83 -0.80 -3.78
N LYS A 62 -3.89 -0.17 -2.60
CA LYS A 62 -4.56 1.10 -2.36
C LYS A 62 -3.53 2.18 -2.07
N LYS A 63 -3.60 3.31 -2.78
CA LYS A 63 -2.78 4.49 -2.49
C LYS A 63 -3.44 5.36 -1.43
N ILE A 64 -2.64 5.78 -0.46
CA ILE A 64 -2.99 6.77 0.56
C ILE A 64 -2.02 7.94 0.40
N LYS A 65 -2.54 9.07 -0.06
CA LYS A 65 -1.74 10.29 -0.19
C LYS A 65 -1.54 10.92 1.18
N ILE A 66 -0.29 11.21 1.54
CA ILE A 66 0.04 11.90 2.77
C ILE A 66 -0.11 13.41 2.55
N PRO A 67 -0.85 14.14 3.41
CA PRO A 67 -0.95 15.60 3.33
C PRO A 67 0.43 16.26 3.45
N LEU A 68 0.66 17.33 2.68
CA LEU A 68 1.97 18.00 2.64
C LEU A 68 2.35 18.58 4.01
N GLU A 69 1.36 19.07 4.75
CA GLU A 69 1.48 19.62 6.09
C GLU A 69 1.83 18.57 7.16
N GLU A 70 1.58 17.29 6.88
CA GLU A 70 1.82 16.17 7.80
C GLU A 70 3.04 15.35 7.42
N ILE A 71 3.68 15.65 6.28
CA ILE A 71 4.69 14.76 5.68
C ILE A 71 5.91 14.55 6.57
N ASP A 72 6.40 15.61 7.22
CA ASP A 72 7.57 15.52 8.10
C ASP A 72 7.25 14.66 9.33
N ALA A 73 6.09 14.88 9.94
CA ALA A 73 5.64 14.10 11.09
C ALA A 73 5.39 12.62 10.72
N PHE A 74 4.82 12.37 9.53
CA PHE A 74 4.64 11.03 9.01
C PHE A 74 5.97 10.34 8.75
N GLU A 75 6.91 10.97 8.03
CA GLU A 75 8.22 10.41 7.71
C GLU A 75 9.04 10.16 8.97
N ASP A 76 9.07 11.10 9.92
CA ASP A 76 9.72 10.92 11.22
C ASP A 76 9.19 9.70 11.96
N HIS A 77 7.87 9.54 12.03
CA HIS A 77 7.24 8.38 12.66
C HIS A 77 7.54 7.08 11.89
N TYR A 78 7.40 7.10 10.57
CA TYR A 78 7.59 5.95 9.70
C TYR A 78 9.02 5.40 9.79
N PHE A 79 10.03 6.28 9.69
CA PHE A 79 11.43 5.87 9.73
C PHE A 79 11.91 5.54 11.15
N THR A 80 11.41 6.22 12.18
CA THR A 80 11.72 5.87 13.58
C THR A 80 11.20 4.49 13.94
N ASN A 81 10.03 4.09 13.42
CA ASN A 81 9.38 2.82 13.71
C ASN A 81 9.55 1.78 12.59
N TYR A 82 10.47 2.02 11.65
CA TYR A 82 10.59 1.24 10.42
C TYR A 82 10.74 -0.26 10.68
N ALA A 83 11.52 -0.66 11.69
CA ALA A 83 11.72 -2.07 12.03
C ALA A 83 10.43 -2.77 12.51
N GLU A 84 9.54 -2.06 13.19
CA GLU A 84 8.25 -2.58 13.62
C GLU A 84 7.26 -2.61 12.45
N LEU A 85 7.24 -1.55 11.63
CA LEU A 85 6.41 -1.47 10.44
C LEU A 85 6.77 -2.57 9.43
N GLN A 86 8.07 -2.86 9.23
CA GLN A 86 8.56 -3.93 8.34
C GLN A 86 8.03 -5.32 8.70
N LYS A 87 7.51 -5.56 9.91
CA LYS A 87 6.83 -6.82 10.25
C LYS A 87 5.51 -7.00 9.48
N PHE A 88 4.96 -5.93 8.93
CA PHE A 88 3.81 -5.94 8.04
C PHE A 88 4.29 -5.85 6.60
N ASP A 89 4.50 -6.98 5.94
CA ASP A 89 5.06 -7.01 4.58
C ASP A 89 4.14 -6.47 3.46
N SER A 90 3.01 -5.85 3.80
CA SER A 90 1.96 -5.42 2.88
C SER A 90 1.99 -3.93 2.55
N HIS A 91 3.03 -3.18 2.92
CA HIS A 91 3.06 -1.74 2.67
C HIS A 91 4.38 -1.25 2.06
N PHE A 92 4.26 -0.22 1.22
CA PHE A 92 5.40 0.45 0.60
C PHE A 92 5.17 1.96 0.61
N TYR A 93 6.11 2.72 1.16
CA TYR A 93 6.07 4.17 1.13
C TYR A 93 6.83 4.70 -0.11
N ASP A 94 6.08 5.26 -1.06
CA ASP A 94 6.60 5.96 -2.23
C ASP A 94 6.99 7.40 -1.81
N GLN A 95 8.23 7.56 -1.36
CA GLN A 95 8.72 8.85 -0.84
C GLN A 95 8.79 9.94 -1.93
N ALA A 96 8.88 9.55 -3.21
CA ALA A 96 8.90 10.49 -4.33
C ALA A 96 7.50 11.09 -4.56
N SER A 97 6.43 10.28 -4.46
CA SER A 97 5.06 10.75 -4.62
C SER A 97 4.36 11.15 -3.30
N MET A 98 4.97 10.86 -2.15
CA MET A 98 4.37 11.05 -0.81
C MET A 98 3.10 10.20 -0.63
N GLU A 99 3.18 8.95 -1.09
CA GLU A 99 2.05 8.01 -1.05
C GLU A 99 2.44 6.72 -0.34
N LEU A 100 1.59 6.29 0.59
CA LEU A 100 1.67 4.95 1.16
C LEU A 100 0.81 4.01 0.31
N ARG A 101 1.41 2.92 -0.18
CA ARG A 101 0.72 1.85 -0.89
C ARG A 101 0.49 0.69 0.06
N ILE A 102 -0.76 0.23 0.17
CA ILE A 102 -1.12 -0.96 0.95
C ILE A 102 -1.54 -2.06 -0.02
N TYR A 103 -0.79 -3.16 -0.05
CA TYR A 103 -0.95 -4.30 -0.94
C TYR A 103 -1.79 -5.41 -0.31
N PHE A 104 -2.61 -6.06 -1.13
CA PHE A 104 -3.48 -7.16 -0.74
C PHE A 104 -3.70 -8.14 -1.90
N PRO A 105 -3.97 -9.42 -1.62
CA PRO A 105 -4.49 -10.33 -2.63
C PRO A 105 -5.90 -9.88 -3.07
N VAL A 106 -6.20 -9.95 -4.36
CA VAL A 106 -7.51 -9.53 -4.90
C VAL A 106 -8.52 -10.68 -4.72
N ALA A 107 -8.80 -10.97 -3.45
CA ALA A 107 -9.55 -12.12 -3.00
C ALA A 107 -11.04 -12.06 -3.41
N GLY A 108 -11.57 -13.18 -3.92
CA GLY A 108 -13.00 -13.30 -4.25
C GLY A 108 -13.47 -12.38 -5.37
N ALA A 109 -12.53 -11.84 -6.17
CA ALA A 109 -12.85 -10.97 -7.27
C ALA A 109 -13.52 -11.73 -8.40
N LEU A 110 -14.47 -11.06 -9.05
CA LEU A 110 -15.06 -11.49 -10.29
C LEU A 110 -14.32 -10.82 -11.44
N ILE A 111 -13.78 -11.66 -12.32
CA ILE A 111 -12.90 -11.29 -13.42
C ILE A 111 -13.61 -11.62 -14.72
N GLU A 112 -13.58 -10.66 -15.64
CA GLU A 112 -13.92 -10.88 -17.04
C GLU A 112 -12.62 -11.27 -17.76
N GLY A 113 -12.57 -12.49 -18.29
CA GLY A 113 -11.40 -13.02 -18.98
C GLY A 113 -11.81 -14.03 -20.04
N GLN A 114 -11.29 -13.90 -21.26
CA GLN A 114 -11.51 -14.83 -22.38
C GLN A 114 -13.00 -15.12 -22.71
N GLY A 115 -13.87 -14.13 -22.50
CA GLY A 115 -15.32 -14.30 -22.73
C GLY A 115 -16.05 -15.11 -21.66
N SER A 116 -15.40 -15.39 -20.54
CA SER A 116 -15.96 -16.07 -19.38
C SER A 116 -15.85 -15.23 -18.11
N MET A 117 -16.70 -15.53 -17.13
CA MET A 117 -16.60 -14.97 -15.79
C MET A 117 -15.88 -15.95 -14.89
N ILE A 118 -14.83 -15.46 -14.24
CA ILE A 118 -13.96 -16.24 -13.36
C ILE A 118 -14.05 -15.62 -11.97
N GLU A 119 -14.03 -16.45 -10.94
CA GLU A 119 -13.94 -16.00 -9.55
C GLU A 119 -12.57 -16.39 -8.99
N ALA A 120 -11.85 -15.40 -8.45
CA ALA A 120 -10.59 -15.66 -7.78
C ALA A 120 -10.82 -16.26 -6.37
N ASN A 121 -9.90 -17.12 -5.94
CA ASN A 121 -9.89 -17.64 -4.58
C ASN A 121 -9.52 -16.56 -3.54
N GLU A 122 -9.40 -16.95 -2.27
CA GLU A 122 -9.05 -16.04 -1.17
C GLU A 122 -7.63 -15.45 -1.22
N LEU A 123 -6.78 -15.96 -2.11
CA LEU A 123 -5.43 -15.45 -2.39
C LEU A 123 -5.33 -14.73 -3.74
N GLY A 124 -6.47 -14.47 -4.38
CA GLY A 124 -6.50 -13.79 -5.68
C GLY A 124 -6.03 -14.68 -6.83
N GLU A 125 -6.20 -16.00 -6.77
CA GLU A 125 -5.75 -16.93 -7.81
C GLU A 125 -6.91 -17.60 -8.54
N PHE A 126 -6.69 -17.99 -9.79
CA PHE A 126 -7.62 -18.81 -10.56
C PHE A 126 -6.89 -19.72 -11.57
N GLU A 127 -7.51 -20.86 -11.88
CA GLU A 127 -6.93 -21.92 -12.73
C GLU A 127 -7.04 -21.60 -14.23
N ILE A 128 -6.27 -20.60 -14.69
CA ILE A 128 -6.01 -20.37 -16.11
C ILE A 128 -4.51 -20.27 -16.33
N GLU A 129 -4.02 -20.97 -17.35
CA GLU A 129 -2.59 -21.00 -17.73
C GLU A 129 -2.22 -19.91 -18.73
N ASP A 130 -3.20 -19.35 -19.44
CA ASP A 130 -3.02 -18.26 -20.39
C ASP A 130 -2.73 -16.95 -19.65
N VAL A 131 -1.59 -16.34 -19.99
CA VAL A 131 -1.05 -15.14 -19.36
C VAL A 131 -1.21 -13.90 -20.21
N ASP A 132 -1.70 -14.02 -21.44
CA ASP A 132 -1.85 -12.91 -22.37
C ASP A 132 -3.26 -12.27 -22.33
N GLY A 133 -4.08 -12.64 -21.33
CA GLY A 133 -5.44 -12.15 -21.14
C GLY A 133 -5.52 -10.75 -20.51
N ASP A 134 -6.48 -9.94 -20.97
CA ASP A 134 -6.92 -8.73 -20.27
C ASP A 134 -7.89 -9.13 -19.14
N TYR A 135 -7.33 -9.44 -17.97
CA TYR A 135 -8.11 -9.86 -16.80
C TYR A 135 -8.68 -8.64 -16.07
N VAL A 136 -9.91 -8.28 -16.41
CA VAL A 136 -10.56 -7.09 -15.87
C VAL A 136 -11.39 -7.45 -14.64
N VAL A 137 -11.10 -6.80 -13.51
CA VAL A 137 -11.87 -7.00 -12.27
C VAL A 137 -13.08 -6.07 -12.29
N PHE A 138 -14.28 -6.63 -12.15
CA PHE A 138 -15.52 -5.84 -12.21
C PHE A 138 -16.33 -5.85 -10.91
N GLY A 139 -16.00 -6.72 -9.96
CA GLY A 139 -16.72 -6.81 -8.71
C GLY A 139 -16.27 -7.98 -7.84
N ARG A 140 -17.09 -8.29 -6.84
CA ARG A 140 -16.95 -9.45 -5.96
C ARG A 140 -18.31 -9.90 -5.46
N LYS A 141 -18.44 -11.15 -5.01
CA LYS A 141 -19.66 -11.58 -4.30
C LYS A 141 -19.75 -10.92 -2.92
N GLN A 142 -20.98 -10.66 -2.49
CA GLN A 142 -21.26 -10.29 -1.10
C GLN A 142 -20.93 -11.45 -0.17
N THR A 143 -20.43 -11.12 1.01
CA THR A 143 -20.20 -12.07 2.10
C THR A 143 -20.75 -11.49 3.39
N ASP A 144 -20.86 -12.30 4.44
CA ASP A 144 -21.30 -11.87 5.79
C ASP A 144 -20.38 -10.80 6.44
N HIS A 145 -19.24 -10.51 5.81
CA HIS A 145 -18.26 -9.52 6.26
C HIS A 145 -18.12 -8.34 5.30
N VAL A 146 -18.71 -8.43 4.09
CA VAL A 146 -18.56 -7.42 3.03
C VAL A 146 -19.92 -7.22 2.37
N HIS A 147 -20.60 -6.14 2.78
CA HIS A 147 -21.97 -5.87 2.39
C HIS A 147 -22.12 -4.63 1.50
N ASP A 148 -21.37 -3.55 1.76
CA ASP A 148 -21.47 -2.30 1.01
C ASP A 148 -20.22 -1.42 1.18
N VAL A 149 -19.86 -0.70 0.11
CA VAL A 149 -18.88 0.39 0.11
C VAL A 149 -19.43 1.50 -0.78
N HIS A 150 -19.44 2.73 -0.25
CA HIS A 150 -20.04 3.89 -0.92
C HIS A 150 -19.53 4.04 -2.36
N GLY A 151 -20.44 4.01 -3.34
CA GLY A 151 -20.16 4.13 -4.77
C GLY A 151 -20.31 2.82 -5.57
N ASN A 152 -20.38 1.67 -4.90
CA ASN A 152 -20.59 0.39 -5.56
C ASN A 152 -22.08 0.14 -5.86
N ILE A 153 -22.34 -0.61 -6.93
CA ILE A 153 -23.70 -1.07 -7.28
C ILE A 153 -23.86 -2.48 -6.73
N ILE A 154 -24.85 -2.70 -5.86
CA ILE A 154 -25.20 -4.04 -5.37
C ILE A 154 -26.34 -4.58 -6.22
N LYS A 155 -26.12 -5.72 -6.88
CA LYS A 155 -27.15 -6.40 -7.65
C LYS A 155 -26.90 -7.91 -7.64
N ASP A 156 -27.97 -8.68 -7.42
CA ASP A 156 -27.96 -10.15 -7.47
C ASP A 156 -26.88 -10.80 -6.59
N GLY A 157 -26.61 -10.23 -5.40
CA GLY A 157 -25.59 -10.72 -4.47
C GLY A 157 -24.14 -10.39 -4.86
N VAL A 158 -23.95 -9.54 -5.87
CA VAL A 158 -22.64 -9.06 -6.33
C VAL A 158 -22.50 -7.57 -6.02
N ILE A 159 -21.33 -7.21 -5.50
CA ILE A 159 -20.86 -5.83 -5.35
C ILE A 159 -20.05 -5.50 -6.59
N TYR A 160 -20.62 -4.69 -7.47
CA TYR A 160 -19.94 -4.21 -8.67
C TYR A 160 -19.12 -2.97 -8.34
N LEU A 161 -17.89 -2.93 -8.87
CA LEU A 161 -17.09 -1.71 -8.86
C LEU A 161 -17.78 -0.64 -9.72
N ALA A 162 -17.75 0.61 -9.25
CA ALA A 162 -18.26 1.74 -10.02
C ALA A 162 -17.59 1.86 -11.40
N VAL A 163 -16.30 1.54 -11.45
CA VAL A 163 -15.48 1.46 -12.66
C VAL A 163 -14.72 0.14 -12.61
N LYS A 164 -14.73 -0.62 -13.70
CA LYS A 164 -13.95 -1.86 -13.82
C LYS A 164 -12.46 -1.54 -13.64
N ALA A 165 -11.76 -2.37 -12.87
CA ALA A 165 -10.34 -2.22 -12.63
C ALA A 165 -9.53 -3.03 -13.67
N HIS A 166 -8.69 -2.32 -14.41
CA HIS A 166 -7.73 -2.92 -15.33
C HIS A 166 -6.37 -3.07 -14.63
N PRO A 167 -5.56 -4.08 -14.99
CA PRO A 167 -4.23 -4.22 -14.45
C PRO A 167 -3.36 -3.01 -14.85
N THR A 168 -2.65 -2.45 -13.88
CA THR A 168 -1.69 -1.36 -14.10
C THR A 168 -0.40 -1.85 -14.72
N HIS A 169 0.01 -3.07 -14.37
CA HIS A 169 1.16 -3.77 -14.92
C HIS A 169 1.11 -5.25 -14.51
N GLN A 170 2.07 -6.02 -15.03
CA GLN A 170 2.19 -7.46 -14.81
C GLN A 170 3.61 -7.82 -14.40
N ILE A 171 3.74 -8.75 -13.44
CA ILE A 171 5.00 -9.34 -12.99
C ILE A 171 4.88 -10.85 -13.19
N SER A 172 5.49 -11.37 -14.27
CA SER A 172 5.32 -12.77 -14.66
C SER A 172 3.82 -13.13 -14.84
N LYS A 173 3.27 -14.06 -14.05
CA LYS A 173 1.85 -14.45 -14.08
C LYS A 173 0.96 -13.69 -13.08
N VAL A 174 1.49 -12.61 -12.50
CA VAL A 174 0.79 -11.79 -11.50
C VAL A 174 0.34 -10.47 -12.11
N PHE A 175 -0.96 -10.20 -12.08
CA PHE A 175 -1.55 -8.94 -12.52
C PHE A 175 -1.73 -8.00 -11.32
N VAL A 176 -1.30 -6.75 -11.47
CA VAL A 176 -1.25 -5.77 -10.38
C VAL A 176 -2.24 -4.63 -10.62
N TYR A 177 -3.14 -4.39 -9.67
CA TYR A 177 -4.25 -3.42 -9.78
C TYR A 177 -4.09 -2.27 -8.79
N ASP A 178 -4.51 -1.07 -9.19
CA ASP A 178 -4.63 0.12 -8.34
C ASP A 178 -6.12 0.37 -8.08
N PHE A 179 -6.55 0.27 -6.82
CA PHE A 179 -7.96 0.35 -6.40
C PHE A 179 -8.29 1.65 -5.66
#